data_AF-A0A2E9F344-F1
#
_entry.id   AF-A0A2E9F344-F1
#
_cell.length_a   1.000
_cell.length_b   1.000
_cell.length_c   1.000
_cell.angle_alpha   90.00
_cell.angle_beta   90.00
_cell.angle_gamma   90.00
#
_symmetry.space_group_name_H-M   'P 1'
#
loop_
_entity.id
_entity.type
_entity.pdbx_description
1 polymer ?
#
loop_
_entity_poly.entity_id
_entity_poly.type
_entity_poly.pdbx_seq_one_letter_code
_entity_poly.pdbx_strand_id
1 'polypeptide(L)'
;LIFAFVHGFFFAGSLLFQNLIFANYFGRDSFGAIRGVVTPFQTFSNAMGPLAASLVFDATGSYDQILIAWILLLPLLAVAVALAKPAYL
;
A
#
# COMPACT_ATOMS: atom_id res chain seq x y z
N LEU A 1 -7.59 -4.15 -21.21
CA LEU A 1 -6.90 -2.89 -21.62
C LEU A 1 -7.13 -1.76 -20.62
N ILE A 2 -8.38 -1.38 -20.29
CA ILE A 2 -8.68 -0.32 -19.30
C ILE A 2 -8.02 -0.60 -17.95
N PHE A 3 -8.22 -1.80 -17.39
CA PHE A 3 -7.58 -2.20 -16.14
C PHE A 3 -6.06 -2.04 -16.17
N ALA A 4 -5.40 -2.57 -17.21
CA ALA A 4 -3.95 -2.51 -17.32
C ALA A 4 -3.41 -1.08 -17.39
N PHE A 5 -4.11 -0.20 -18.12
CA PHE A 5 -3.74 1.22 -18.22
C PHE A 5 -3.90 1.94 -16.88
N VAL A 6 -5.07 1.79 -16.25
CA VAL A 6 -5.38 2.39 -14.95
C VAL A 6 -4.39 1.88 -13.89
N HIS A 7 -4.26 0.57 -13.75
CA HIS A 7 -3.35 -0.05 -12.81
C HIS A 7 -1.90 0.36 -13.04
N GLY A 8 -1.43 0.35 -14.30
CA GLY A 8 -0.08 0.77 -14.65
C GLY A 8 0.23 2.22 -14.28
N PHE A 9 -0.71 3.13 -14.56
CA PHE A 9 -0.58 4.54 -14.21
C PHE A 9 -0.45 4.76 -12.70
N PHE A 10 -1.36 4.17 -11.92
CA PHE A 10 -1.34 4.29 -10.46
C PHE A 10 -0.14 3.58 -9.83
N PHE A 11 0.25 2.42 -10.36
CA PHE A 11 1.42 1.68 -9.89
C PHE A 11 2.71 2.50 -10.08
N ALA A 12 2.93 3.04 -11.28
CA ALA A 12 4.09 3.90 -11.54
C ALA A 12 4.10 5.15 -10.65
N GLY A 13 2.94 5.80 -10.50
CA GLY A 13 2.79 6.94 -9.59
C GLY A 13 3.16 6.59 -8.15
N SER A 14 2.70 5.44 -7.64
CA SER A 14 2.96 5.02 -6.27
C SER A 14 4.45 4.87 -5.95
N LEU A 15 5.26 4.37 -6.89
CA LEU A 15 6.72 4.25 -6.74
C LEU A 15 7.40 5.61 -6.57
N LEU A 16 6.95 6.62 -7.33
CA LEU A 16 7.46 7.98 -7.25
C LEU A 16 7.04 8.66 -5.95
N PHE A 17 5.75 8.57 -5.60
CA PHE A 17 5.22 9.17 -4.38
C PHE A 17 5.83 8.55 -3.13
N GLN A 18 6.12 7.24 -3.11
CA GLN A 18 6.72 6.59 -1.95
C GLN A 18 8.07 7.24 -1.58
N ASN A 19 8.92 7.51 -2.57
CA ASN A 19 10.23 8.14 -2.35
C ASN A 19 10.08 9.60 -1.88
N LEU A 20 9.14 10.35 -2.46
CA LEU A 20 8.87 11.74 -2.07
C LEU A 20 8.29 11.85 -0.66
N ILE A 21 7.35 10.97 -0.30
CA ILE A 21 6.72 10.95 1.04
C ILE A 21 7.78 10.69 2.09
N PHE A 22 8.63 9.66 1.92
CA PHE A 22 9.67 9.39 2.90
C PHE A 22 10.66 10.55 3.05
N ALA A 23 11.07 11.17 1.93
CA ALA A 23 11.96 12.34 1.97
C ALA A 23 11.32 13.55 2.69
N ASN A 24 10.03 13.83 2.46
CA ASN A 24 9.31 14.96 3.05
C ASN A 24 8.94 14.74 4.53
N TYR A 25 8.74 13.49 4.96
CA TYR A 25 8.31 13.18 6.33
C TYR A 25 9.48 12.92 7.27
N PHE A 26 10.56 12.32 6.78
CA PHE A 26 11.66 11.87 7.62
C PHE A 26 13.02 12.46 7.24
N GLY A 27 13.07 13.32 6.21
CA GLY A 27 14.31 13.87 5.69
C GLY A 27 15.08 12.87 4.81
N ARG A 28 16.07 13.38 4.09
CA ARG A 28 16.87 12.61 3.11
C ARG A 28 18.06 11.87 3.72
N ASP A 29 18.51 12.28 4.90
CA ASP A 29 19.79 11.81 5.47
C ASP A 29 19.73 10.36 5.97
N SER A 30 18.54 9.88 6.36
CA SER A 30 18.31 8.51 6.84
C SER A 30 17.41 7.68 5.93
N PHE A 31 17.27 8.07 4.66
CA PHE A 31 16.37 7.42 3.71
C PHE A 31 16.61 5.91 3.59
N GLY A 32 17.89 5.50 3.56
CA GLY A 32 18.29 4.09 3.50
C GLY A 32 17.89 3.29 4.74
N ALA A 33 18.01 3.88 5.94
CA ALA A 33 17.63 3.23 7.20
C ALA A 33 16.10 3.02 7.28
N ILE A 34 15.33 4.04 6.91
CA ILE A 34 13.86 3.97 6.87
C ILE A 34 13.40 2.91 5.87
N ARG A 35 13.97 2.91 4.65
CA ARG A 35 13.66 1.88 3.65
C ARG A 35 14.05 0.49 4.15
N GLY A 36 15.17 0.35 4.85
CA GLY A 36 15.60 -0.92 5.45
C GLY A 36 14.59 -1.49 6.44
N VAL A 37 13.97 -0.65 7.26
CA VAL A 37 12.91 -1.08 8.20
C VAL A 37 11.58 -1.34 7.50
N VAL A 38 11.18 -0.48 6.56
CA VAL A 38 9.86 -0.58 5.89
C VAL A 38 9.79 -1.75 4.92
N THR A 39 10.86 -2.05 4.21
CA THR A 39 10.84 -3.04 3.11
C THR A 39 10.43 -4.44 3.57
N PRO A 40 10.93 -5.00 4.70
CA PRO A 40 10.45 -6.27 5.22
C PRO A 40 8.95 -6.30 5.51
N PHE A 41 8.40 -5.25 6.13
CA PHE A 41 6.95 -5.17 6.38
C PHE A 41 6.16 -5.11 5.07
N GLN A 42 6.67 -4.39 4.07
CA GLN A 42 6.03 -4.31 2.75
C GLN A 42 6.05 -5.66 2.03
N THR A 43 7.18 -6.37 2.05
CA THR A 43 7.30 -7.72 1.47
C THR A 43 6.40 -8.72 2.20
N PHE A 44 6.37 -8.67 3.54
CA PHE A 44 5.48 -9.50 4.34
C PHE A 44 4.01 -9.25 3.97
N SER A 45 3.60 -7.98 3.88
CA SER A 45 2.24 -7.60 3.49
C SER A 45 1.87 -8.09 2.08
N ASN A 46 2.80 -8.00 1.12
CA ASN A 46 2.61 -8.51 -0.23
C ASN A 46 2.41 -10.04 -0.26
N ALA A 47 3.10 -10.79 0.61
CA ALA A 47 2.91 -12.23 0.75
C ALA A 47 1.59 -12.59 1.46
N MET A 48 1.16 -11.76 2.41
CA MET A 48 -0.08 -11.97 3.17
C MET A 48 -1.34 -11.74 2.34
N GLY A 49 -1.33 -10.85 1.35
CA GLY A 49 -2.50 -10.59 0.50
C GLY A 49 -3.07 -11.85 -0.16
N PRO A 50 -2.27 -12.57 -0.98
CA PRO A 50 -2.69 -13.84 -1.59
C PRO A 50 -3.06 -14.90 -0.55
N LEU A 51 -2.28 -15.03 0.54
CA LEU A 51 -2.56 -16.01 1.59
C LEU A 51 -3.93 -15.77 2.24
N ALA A 52 -4.22 -14.52 2.62
CA ALA A 52 -5.51 -14.15 3.19
C ALA A 52 -6.66 -14.40 2.20
N ALA A 53 -6.46 -14.08 0.92
CA ALA A 53 -7.44 -14.34 -0.12
C ALA A 53 -7.74 -15.82 -0.29
N SER A 54 -6.70 -16.67 -0.30
CA SER A 54 -6.85 -18.13 -0.35
C SER A 54 -7.61 -18.65 0.87
N LEU A 55 -7.24 -18.23 2.09
CA LEU A 55 -7.91 -18.69 3.32
C LEU A 55 -9.40 -18.28 3.37
N VAL A 56 -9.73 -17.06 2.94
CA VAL A 56 -11.14 -16.62 2.88
C VAL A 56 -11.92 -17.42 1.84
N PHE A 57 -11.31 -17.69 0.69
CA PHE A 57 -11.94 -18.52 -0.34
C PHE A 57 -12.15 -19.96 0.15
N ASP A 58 -11.16 -20.57 0.80
CA ASP A 58 -11.25 -21.93 1.35
C ASP A 58 -12.36 -22.03 2.41
N ALA A 59 -12.57 -20.98 3.21
CA ALA A 59 -13.58 -20.96 4.26
C ALA A 59 -15.00 -20.64 3.77
N THR A 60 -15.13 -19.80 2.74
CA THR A 60 -16.44 -19.23 2.32
C THR A 60 -16.90 -19.68 0.93
N GLY A 61 -15.99 -20.25 0.13
CA GLY A 61 -16.20 -20.57 -1.27
C GLY A 61 -16.28 -19.35 -2.21
N SER A 62 -16.06 -18.13 -1.72
CA SER A 62 -16.14 -16.89 -2.50
C SER A 62 -15.03 -15.89 -2.13
N TYR A 63 -14.69 -14.99 -3.06
CA TYR A 63 -13.79 -13.86 -2.81
C TYR A 63 -14.53 -12.59 -2.37
N ASP A 64 -15.87 -12.58 -2.37
CA ASP A 64 -16.65 -11.35 -2.16
C ASP A 64 -16.30 -10.67 -0.84
N GLN A 65 -16.18 -11.44 0.25
CA GLN A 65 -15.91 -10.89 1.57
C GLN A 65 -14.54 -10.18 1.64
N ILE A 66 -13.49 -10.79 1.09
CA ILE A 66 -12.16 -10.17 1.11
C ILE A 66 -12.05 -9.00 0.15
N LEU A 67 -12.73 -9.05 -1.00
CA LEU A 67 -12.76 -7.94 -1.96
C LEU A 67 -13.54 -6.74 -1.41
N ILE A 68 -14.67 -6.97 -0.74
CA ILE A 68 -15.42 -5.90 -0.05
C ILE A 68 -14.56 -5.28 1.05
N ALA A 69 -13.89 -6.09 1.87
CA ALA A 69 -12.98 -5.59 2.90
C ALA A 69 -11.86 -4.73 2.30
N TRP A 70 -11.25 -5.18 1.19
CA TRP A 70 -10.25 -4.41 0.47
C TRP A 70 -10.78 -3.05 -0.02
N ILE A 71 -11.97 -3.03 -0.64
CA ILE A 71 -12.62 -1.80 -1.13
C ILE A 71 -12.89 -0.82 0.03
N LEU A 72 -13.29 -1.31 1.19
CA LEU A 72 -13.56 -0.48 2.37
C LEU A 72 -12.28 0.04 3.04
N LEU A 73 -11.18 -0.72 2.99
CA LEU A 73 -9.90 -0.31 3.55
C LEU A 73 -9.24 0.82 2.75
N LEU A 74 -9.40 0.85 1.43
CA LEU A 74 -8.80 1.88 0.57
C LEU A 74 -9.16 3.33 0.97
N PRO A 75 -10.44 3.73 1.17
CA PRO A 75 -10.78 5.08 1.58
C PRO A 75 -10.29 5.41 2.99
N LEU A 76 -10.28 4.44 3.91
CA LEU A 76 -9.71 4.62 5.26
C LEU A 76 -8.22 4.96 5.19
N LEU A 77 -7.45 4.23 4.37
CA LEU A 77 -6.03 4.51 4.15
C LEU A 77 -5.82 5.87 3.46
N ALA A 78 -6.67 6.22 2.49
CA ALA A 78 -6.59 7.52 1.82
C ALA A 78 -6.83 8.68 2.80
N VAL A 79 -7.81 8.56 3.70
CA VAL A 79 -8.05 9.55 4.76
C VAL A 79 -6.88 9.62 5.73
N ALA A 80 -6.33 8.48 6.15
CA ALA A 80 -5.18 8.44 7.04
C ALA A 80 -3.95 9.15 6.43
N VAL A 81 -3.69 8.94 5.14
CA VAL A 81 -2.61 9.63 4.41
C VAL A 81 -2.90 11.12 4.24
N ALA A 82 -4.15 11.51 3.96
CA ALA A 82 -4.53 12.91 3.83
C ALA A 82 -4.42 13.70 5.15
N LEU A 83 -4.62 13.03 6.29
CA LEU A 83 -4.47 13.62 7.62
C LEU A 83 -3.01 13.61 8.11
N ALA A 84 -2.13 12.84 7.48
CA ALA A 84 -0.72 12.85 7.81
C ALA A 84 -0.16 14.25 7.48
N LYS A 85 0.52 14.86 8.46
CA LYS A 85 1.14 16.17 8.30
C LYS A 85 2.62 15.99 7.98
N PRO A 86 3.14 16.60 6.91
CA PRO A 86 4.58 16.58 6.63
C PRO A 86 5.33 17.30 7.76
N ALA A 87 6.39 16.68 8.27
CA ALA A 87 7.18 17.23 9.38
C ALA A 87 8.30 18.18 8.93
N TYR A 88 8.68 18.17 7.65
CA TYR A 88 9.86 18.87 7.11
C TYR A 88 9.49 19.90 6.00
N LEU A 89 8.42 20.67 6.20
CA LEU A 89 8.10 21.87 5.41
C LEU A 89 8.31 23.14 6.25
#